data_AF-Q7UPG8-F1
#
_entry.id   AF-Q7UPG8-F1
#
_cell.length_a   1.000
_cell.length_b   1.000
_cell.length_c   1.000
_cell.angle_alpha   90.00
_cell.angle_beta   90.00
_cell.angle_gamma   90.00
#
_symmetry.space_group_name_H-M   'P 1'
#
loop_
_entity.id
_entity.type
_entity.pdbx_description
1 polymer ?
#
loop_
_entity_poly.entity_id
_entity_poly.type
_entity_poly.pdbx_seq_one_letter_code
_entity_poly.pdbx_strand_id
1 'polypeptide(L)'
;MMGPKPGSWAAKFRCATLGVWFAFGGQSSFWVHLPITAAVIAIAAWLNLEPIQWAVLILAIGGVLTAELLNSSIELLVSVLHPQHHPRIGQALDVAAGAVLVMSLAAAVVGLIVLLPPLYGRLFGV
;
A
#
# COMPACT_ATOMS: atom_id res chain seq x y z
N MET A 1 8.08 -19.33 -14.75
CA MET A 1 8.38 -20.71 -14.29
C MET A 1 7.36 -21.07 -13.21
N MET A 2 6.43 -22.00 -13.49
CA MET A 2 5.51 -22.53 -12.47
C MET A 2 6.28 -23.49 -11.56
N GLY A 3 6.80 -23.00 -10.43
CA GLY A 3 7.36 -23.86 -9.39
C GLY A 3 6.26 -24.71 -8.74
N PRO A 4 6.62 -25.87 -8.14
CA PRO A 4 5.66 -26.77 -7.50
C PRO A 4 4.83 -26.03 -6.43
N LYS A 5 3.52 -26.35 -6.35
CA LYS A 5 2.64 -25.79 -5.31
C LYS A 5 3.26 -26.08 -3.94
N PRO A 6 3.50 -25.07 -3.09
CA PRO A 6 4.12 -25.28 -1.78
C PRO A 6 3.22 -26.21 -0.94
N GLY A 7 3.74 -27.39 -0.63
CA GLY A 7 3.03 -28.41 0.16
C GLY A 7 2.82 -28.03 1.63
N SER A 8 3.60 -27.07 2.16
CA SER A 8 3.50 -26.58 3.53
C SER A 8 3.12 -25.10 3.62
N TRP A 9 2.44 -24.73 4.70
CA TRP A 9 2.08 -23.34 5.01
C TRP A 9 3.30 -22.41 5.06
N ALA A 10 4.41 -22.86 5.63
CA ALA A 10 5.65 -22.07 5.68
C ALA A 10 6.18 -21.69 4.30
N ALA A 11 6.06 -22.59 3.31
CA ALA A 11 6.47 -22.29 1.93
C ALA A 11 5.49 -21.32 1.22
N LYS A 12 4.20 -21.34 1.56
CA LYS A 12 3.22 -20.33 1.11
C LYS A 12 3.54 -18.94 1.67
N PHE A 13 3.81 -18.85 2.97
CA PHE A 13 4.23 -17.60 3.62
C PHE A 13 5.53 -17.06 3.03
N ARG A 14 6.53 -17.92 2.78
CA ARG A 14 7.79 -17.52 2.12
C ARG A 14 7.56 -16.99 0.70
N CYS A 15 6.68 -17.61 -0.08
CA CYS A 15 6.34 -17.10 -1.41
C CYS A 15 5.64 -15.74 -1.33
N ALA A 16 4.72 -15.56 -0.38
CA ALA A 16 4.03 -14.28 -0.17
C ALA A 16 5.00 -13.17 0.25
N THR A 17 5.90 -13.43 1.20
CA THR A 17 6.90 -12.43 1.64
C THR A 17 7.92 -12.10 0.56
N LEU A 18 8.31 -13.06 -0.26
CA LEU A 18 9.13 -12.81 -1.45
C LEU A 18 8.38 -11.94 -2.48
N GLY A 19 7.09 -12.19 -2.70
CA GLY A 19 6.26 -11.37 -3.59
C GLY A 19 6.16 -9.92 -3.13
N VAL A 20 6.00 -9.70 -1.82
CA VAL A 20 6.08 -8.38 -1.20
C VAL A 20 7.46 -7.75 -1.45
N TRP A 21 8.55 -8.46 -1.16
CA TRP A 21 9.92 -7.95 -1.38
C TRP A 21 10.20 -7.58 -2.84
N PHE A 22 9.73 -8.38 -3.80
CA PHE A 22 9.90 -8.09 -5.23
C PHE A 22 9.19 -6.80 -5.65
N ALA A 23 8.01 -6.51 -5.10
CA ALA A 23 7.31 -5.26 -5.37
C ALA A 23 8.06 -4.04 -4.80
N PHE A 24 8.72 -4.19 -3.65
CA PHE A 24 9.51 -3.13 -3.02
C PHE A 24 10.77 -2.77 -3.85
N GLY A 25 11.32 -3.72 -4.61
CA GLY A 25 12.54 -3.50 -5.39
C GLY A 25 12.34 -2.84 -6.76
N GLY A 26 11.09 -2.72 -7.25
CA GLY A 26 10.83 -2.43 -8.67
C GLY A 26 10.09 -1.13 -9.00
N GLN A 27 9.36 -0.49 -8.06
CA GLN A 27 8.43 0.61 -8.39
C GLN A 27 8.68 1.89 -7.60
N SER A 28 8.56 3.06 -8.25
CA SER A 28 8.82 4.37 -7.64
C SER A 28 7.73 4.81 -6.66
N SER A 29 6.48 4.42 -6.89
CA SER A 29 5.33 4.85 -6.07
C SER A 29 5.43 4.30 -4.63
N PHE A 30 5.95 3.09 -4.46
CA PHE A 30 6.24 2.51 -3.15
C PHE A 30 7.18 3.38 -2.27
N TRP A 31 8.20 3.98 -2.89
CA TRP A 31 9.15 4.86 -2.20
C TRP A 31 8.53 6.17 -1.70
N VAL A 32 7.40 6.59 -2.27
CA VAL A 32 6.66 7.77 -1.81
C VAL A 32 5.78 7.41 -0.61
N HIS A 33 5.15 6.22 -0.63
CA HIS A 33 4.27 5.80 0.46
C HIS A 33 5.01 5.45 1.75
N LEU A 34 6.24 4.93 1.65
CA LEU A 34 7.03 4.49 2.80
C LEU A 34 7.37 5.61 3.82
N PRO A 35 7.94 6.76 3.43
CA PRO A 35 8.23 7.85 4.36
C PRO A 35 6.96 8.46 4.97
N ILE A 36 5.88 8.56 4.18
CA ILE A 36 4.58 9.06 4.65
C ILE A 36 4.02 8.12 5.72
N THR A 37 4.05 6.81 5.46
CA THR A 37 3.61 5.78 6.40
C THR A 37 4.42 5.83 7.70
N ALA A 38 5.74 5.96 7.60
CA ALA A 38 6.62 6.08 8.77
C ALA A 38 6.29 7.33 9.61
N ALA A 39 6.05 8.47 8.95
CA ALA A 39 5.64 9.70 9.62
C ALA A 39 4.29 9.55 10.33
N VAL A 40 3.29 8.97 9.67
CA VAL A 40 1.96 8.70 10.25
C VAL A 40 2.06 7.82 11.50
N ILE A 41 2.85 6.75 11.45
CA ILE A 41 3.06 5.85 12.60
C ILE A 41 3.77 6.58 13.75
N ALA A 42 4.81 7.37 13.45
CA ALA A 42 5.53 8.13 14.47
C ALA A 42 4.64 9.17 15.16
N ILE A 43 3.82 9.90 14.39
CA ILE A 43 2.86 10.88 14.91
C ILE A 43 1.79 10.18 15.74
N ALA A 44 1.23 9.07 15.27
CA ALA A 44 0.24 8.28 16.00
C ALA A 44 0.78 7.78 17.36
N ALA A 45 2.03 7.30 17.39
CA ALA A 45 2.68 6.89 18.63
C ALA A 45 2.91 8.08 19.58
N TRP A 46 3.37 9.21 19.05
CA TRP A 46 3.58 10.42 19.85
C TRP A 46 2.28 10.98 20.45
N LEU A 47 1.17 10.86 19.73
CA LEU A 47 -0.16 11.29 20.18
C LEU A 47 -0.84 10.30 21.13
N ASN A 48 -0.25 9.12 21.40
CA ASN A 48 -0.83 8.07 22.24
C ASN A 48 -2.27 7.72 21.84
N LEU A 49 -2.50 7.52 20.54
CA LEU A 49 -3.82 7.17 20.01
C LEU A 49 -4.39 5.90 20.64
N GLU A 50 -5.71 5.84 20.73
CA GLU A 50 -6.43 4.66 21.21
C GLU A 50 -6.28 3.46 20.27
N PRO A 51 -6.44 2.22 20.76
CA PRO A 51 -6.29 1.02 19.94
C PRO A 51 -7.18 1.00 18.68
N ILE A 52 -8.38 1.58 18.75
CA ILE A 52 -9.29 1.64 17.61
C ILE A 52 -8.78 2.57 16.50
N GLN A 53 -8.18 3.71 16.88
CA GLN A 53 -7.57 4.65 15.94
C GLN A 53 -6.36 4.03 15.25
N TRP A 54 -5.55 3.27 15.99
CA TRP A 54 -4.48 2.46 15.42
C TRP A 54 -4.99 1.43 14.42
N ALA A 55 -6.05 0.68 14.76
CA ALA A 55 -6.62 -0.31 13.86
C ALA A 55 -7.07 0.32 12.54
N VAL A 56 -7.73 1.49 12.60
CA VAL A 56 -8.16 2.24 11.41
C VAL A 56 -6.97 2.71 10.56
N LEU A 57 -5.91 3.25 11.18
CA LEU A 57 -4.70 3.66 10.45
C LEU A 57 -3.99 2.47 9.81
N ILE A 58 -3.85 1.36 10.52
CA ILE A 58 -3.22 0.13 10.01
C ILE A 58 -4.01 -0.41 8.81
N LEU A 59 -5.34 -0.41 8.88
CA LEU A 59 -6.19 -0.84 7.75
C LEU A 59 -6.07 0.10 6.55
N ALA A 60 -6.01 1.41 6.77
CA ALA A 60 -5.83 2.39 5.70
C ALA A 60 -4.48 2.21 5.00
N ILE A 61 -3.39 2.10 5.77
CA ILE A 61 -2.03 1.85 5.27
C ILE A 61 -1.99 0.50 4.52
N GLY A 62 -2.52 -0.55 5.14
CA GLY A 62 -2.58 -1.89 4.54
C GLY A 62 -3.36 -1.91 3.23
N GLY A 63 -4.43 -1.14 3.11
CA GLY A 63 -5.21 -0.98 1.89
C GLY A 63 -4.39 -0.34 0.76
N VAL A 64 -3.65 0.74 1.03
CA VAL A 64 -2.76 1.37 0.05
C VAL A 64 -1.69 0.39 -0.43
N LEU A 65 -1.00 -0.29 0.50
CA LEU A 65 0.01 -1.29 0.16
C LEU A 65 -0.57 -2.44 -0.67
N THR A 66 -1.79 -2.87 -0.34
CA THR A 66 -2.48 -3.93 -1.11
C THR A 66 -2.80 -3.45 -2.53
N ALA A 67 -3.32 -2.23 -2.69
CA ALA A 67 -3.61 -1.66 -4.00
C ALA A 67 -2.33 -1.54 -4.85
N GLU A 68 -1.23 -1.08 -4.26
CA GLU A 68 0.08 -0.99 -4.92
C GLU A 68 0.58 -2.35 -5.39
N LEU A 69 0.54 -3.38 -4.52
CA LEU A 69 0.92 -4.75 -4.87
C LEU A 69 0.08 -5.31 -6.02
N LEU A 70 -1.23 -5.02 -6.03
CA LEU A 70 -2.11 -5.43 -7.12
C LEU A 70 -1.75 -4.71 -8.42
N ASN A 71 -1.51 -3.39 -8.39
CA ASN A 71 -1.05 -2.63 -9.54
C ASN A 71 0.24 -3.24 -10.11
N SER A 72 1.25 -3.47 -9.27
CA SER A 72 2.52 -4.07 -9.68
C SER A 72 2.34 -5.48 -10.28
N SER A 73 1.43 -6.28 -9.72
CA SER A 73 1.14 -7.62 -10.24
C SER A 73 0.53 -7.58 -11.64
N ILE A 74 -0.34 -6.61 -11.92
CA ILE A 74 -0.99 -6.40 -13.22
C ILE A 74 0.04 -5.91 -14.23
N GLU A 75 0.86 -4.92 -13.88
CA GLU A 75 1.96 -4.43 -14.72
C GLU A 75 2.93 -5.57 -15.09
N LEU A 76 3.33 -6.38 -14.11
CA LEU A 76 4.22 -7.51 -14.35
C LEU A 76 3.56 -8.54 -15.29
N LEU A 77 2.29 -8.89 -15.05
CA LEU A 77 1.56 -9.83 -15.90
C LEU A 77 1.47 -9.33 -17.35
N VAL A 78 1.13 -8.04 -17.52
CA VAL A 78 1.04 -7.39 -18.82
C VAL A 78 2.40 -7.39 -19.54
N SER A 79 3.48 -7.04 -18.85
CA SER A 79 4.83 -6.97 -19.43
C SER A 79 5.31 -8.32 -19.98
N VAL A 80 4.89 -9.42 -19.34
CA VAL A 80 5.22 -10.78 -19.76
C VAL A 80 4.32 -11.27 -20.90
N LEU A 81 3.02 -11.00 -20.85
CA LEU A 81 2.05 -11.52 -21.82
C LEU A 81 2.01 -10.72 -23.13
N HIS A 82 2.26 -9.41 -23.09
CA HIS A 82 2.11 -8.52 -24.23
C HIS A 82 3.30 -7.55 -24.33
N PRO A 83 4.48 -8.03 -24.75
CA PRO A 83 5.67 -7.18 -24.89
C PRO A 83 5.52 -6.09 -25.96
N GLN A 84 4.60 -6.27 -26.92
CA GLN A 84 4.20 -5.22 -27.86
C GLN A 84 2.95 -4.52 -27.29
N HIS A 85 3.14 -3.29 -26.80
CA HIS A 85 2.10 -2.52 -26.12
C HIS A 85 0.95 -2.16 -27.07
N HIS A 86 -0.25 -2.68 -26.78
CA HIS A 86 -1.49 -2.31 -27.47
C HIS A 86 -2.18 -1.15 -26.71
N PRO A 87 -2.83 -0.17 -27.37
CA PRO A 87 -3.44 0.98 -26.68
C PRO A 87 -4.41 0.64 -25.54
N ARG A 88 -5.19 -0.45 -25.68
CA ARG A 88 -6.09 -0.95 -24.62
C ARG A 88 -5.38 -1.46 -23.37
N ILE A 89 -4.12 -1.89 -23.50
CA ILE A 89 -3.30 -2.33 -22.37
C ILE A 89 -2.92 -1.12 -21.53
N GLY A 90 -2.54 0.00 -22.17
CA GLY A 90 -2.29 1.26 -21.47
C GLY A 90 -3.48 1.67 -20.60
N GLN A 91 -4.69 1.63 -21.16
CA GLN A 91 -5.92 1.93 -20.41
C GLN A 91 -6.12 1.02 -19.18
N ALA A 92 -5.80 -0.27 -19.28
CA ALA A 92 -5.91 -1.18 -18.15
C ALA A 92 -4.89 -0.87 -17.05
N LEU A 93 -3.66 -0.50 -17.43
CA LEU A 93 -2.63 -0.06 -16.48
C LEU A 93 -2.99 1.28 -15.83
N ASP A 94 -3.55 2.22 -16.60
CA ASP A 94 -4.02 3.51 -16.07
C ASP A 94 -5.14 3.31 -15.03
N VAL A 95 -6.05 2.35 -15.26
CA VAL A 95 -7.09 2.00 -14.28
C VAL A 95 -6.49 1.38 -13.02
N ALA A 96 -5.48 0.51 -13.16
CA ALA A 96 -4.79 -0.08 -12.01
C ALA A 96 -4.08 0.99 -11.16
N ALA A 97 -3.36 1.92 -11.81
CA ALA A 97 -2.76 3.08 -11.14
C ALA A 97 -3.82 3.99 -10.51
N GLY A 98 -4.96 4.17 -11.17
CA GLY A 98 -6.11 4.92 -10.64
C GLY A 98 -6.66 4.31 -9.35
N ALA A 99 -6.68 2.98 -9.22
CA ALA A 99 -7.09 2.31 -7.99
C ALA A 99 -6.16 2.63 -6.81
N VAL A 100 -4.84 2.67 -7.04
CA VAL A 100 -3.84 3.10 -6.04
C VAL A 100 -4.10 4.54 -5.62
N LEU A 101 -4.37 5.44 -6.57
CA LEU A 101 -4.65 6.85 -6.28
C LEU A 101 -5.89 7.01 -5.40
N VAL A 102 -6.99 6.34 -5.74
CA VAL A 102 -8.23 6.38 -4.95
C VAL A 102 -7.98 5.88 -3.52
N MET A 103 -7.28 4.75 -3.37
CA MET A 103 -6.97 4.19 -2.05
C MET A 103 -6.06 5.12 -1.24
N SER A 104 -5.08 5.75 -1.90
CA SER A 104 -4.18 6.71 -1.26
C SER A 104 -4.91 7.96 -0.76
N LEU A 105 -5.86 8.47 -1.55
CA LEU A 105 -6.71 9.59 -1.14
C LEU A 105 -7.62 9.22 0.04
N ALA A 106 -8.24 8.04 0.00
CA ALA A 106 -9.04 7.53 1.11
C ALA A 106 -8.21 7.39 2.39
N ALA A 107 -7.00 6.84 2.31
CA ALA A 107 -6.09 6.73 3.44
C ALA A 107 -5.64 8.10 3.98
N ALA A 108 -5.40 9.08 3.11
CA ALA A 108 -5.09 10.44 3.52
C ALA A 108 -6.26 11.09 4.31
N VAL A 109 -7.49 10.93 3.83
CA VAL A 109 -8.69 11.41 4.53
C VAL A 109 -8.84 10.74 5.90
N VAL A 110 -8.66 9.42 5.97
CA VAL A 110 -8.66 8.69 7.25
C VAL A 110 -7.58 9.22 8.19
N GLY A 111 -6.36 9.42 7.68
CA GLY A 111 -5.26 10.00 8.46
C GLY A 111 -5.59 11.38 9.01
N LEU A 112 -6.21 12.26 8.22
CA LEU A 112 -6.67 13.57 8.68
C LEU A 112 -7.73 13.45 9.78
N ILE A 113 -8.74 12.59 9.60
CA ILE A 113 -9.81 12.41 10.59
C ILE A 113 -9.26 11.90 11.92
N VAL A 114 -8.31 10.95 11.88
CA VAL A 114 -7.77 10.30 13.07
C VAL A 114 -6.71 11.16 13.77
N LEU A 115 -5.82 11.80 13.00
CA LEU A 115 -4.66 12.51 13.56
C LEU A 115 -4.93 13.97 13.87
N LEU A 116 -5.76 14.66 13.07
CA LEU A 116 -5.91 16.12 13.17
C LEU A 116 -6.49 16.59 14.52
N PRO A 117 -7.56 15.97 15.07
CA PRO A 117 -8.09 16.39 16.37
C PRO A 117 -7.09 16.25 17.54
N PRO A 118 -6.46 15.08 17.78
CA PRO A 118 -5.48 14.95 18.85
C PRO A 118 -4.23 15.79 18.62
N LEU A 119 -3.81 15.98 17.36
CA LEU A 119 -2.68 16.85 17.02
C LEU A 119 -2.96 18.32 17.34
N TYR A 120 -4.16 18.80 17.01
CA TYR A 120 -4.58 20.16 17.33
C TYR A 120 -4.61 20.40 18.85
N GLY A 121 -5.22 19.49 19.62
CA GLY A 121 -5.24 19.58 21.09
C GLY A 121 -3.83 19.58 21.69
N ARG A 122 -2.92 18.73 21.17
CA ARG A 122 -1.53 18.64 21.63
C ARG A 122 -0.73 19.91 21.36
N LEU A 123 -0.92 20.55 20.21
CA LEU A 123 -0.13 21.71 19.77
C LEU A 123 -0.65 23.04 20.31
N PHE A 124 -1.97 23.19 20.41
CA PHE A 124 -2.60 24.47 20.77
C PHE A 124 -3.19 24.47 22.18
N GLY A 125 -3.09 23.37 22.92
CA GLY A 125 -3.36 23.32 24.37
C GLY A 125 -4.81 23.62 24.75
N VAL A 126 -5.77 23.27 23.89
CA VAL A 126 -7.22 23.30 24.19
C VAL A 126 -7.67 21.93 24.67
#